data_AF-A0AAW3K8K6-F1
#
_entry.id   AF-A0AAW3K8K6-F1
#
_cell.length_a   1.000
_cell.length_b   1.000
_cell.length_c   1.000
_cell.angle_alpha   90.00
_cell.angle_beta   90.00
_cell.angle_gamma   90.00
#
_symmetry.space_group_name_H-M   'P 1'
#
loop_
_entity.id
_entity.type
_entity.pdbx_description
1 polymer ?
#
loop_
_entity_poly.entity_id
_entity_poly.type
_entity_poly.pdbx_seq_one_letter_code
_entity_poly.pdbx_strand_id
1 'polypeptide(L)'
;MASLSQSFRRFAEATARHSGRPATFLCAALIVVIWAASGPLFDFGDTWQLVINTGTTIITFLMVFLIQNSQNRDSAALQIKLDELIRATAAHNSLLDLEDVDEETLERIRENYRKLASQREQQARREGADRQAEKREEAGEACEEVREIDRELKENRATRACEGEAKGEAAAKG
;
A
#
# COMPACT_ATOMS: atom_id res chain seq x y z
N MET A 1 21.82 6.68 39.52
CA MET A 1 20.70 6.83 38.57
C MET A 1 20.69 5.78 37.44
N ALA A 2 21.83 5.19 37.03
CA ALA A 2 21.86 4.16 35.98
C ALA A 2 21.18 2.82 36.33
N SER A 3 21.12 2.41 37.61
CA SER A 3 20.49 1.14 37.98
C SER A 3 18.95 1.17 37.98
N LEU A 4 18.35 2.35 38.24
CA LEU A 4 16.90 2.55 38.22
C LEU A 4 16.34 2.47 36.81
N SER A 5 16.99 3.12 35.84
CA SER A 5 16.58 3.04 34.43
C SER A 5 16.69 1.63 33.89
N GLN A 6 17.74 0.89 34.23
CA GLN A 6 17.91 -0.49 33.76
C GLN A 6 16.94 -1.49 34.40
N SER A 7 16.63 -1.31 35.69
CA SER A 7 15.64 -2.14 36.40
C SER A 7 14.21 -1.85 35.93
N PHE A 8 13.86 -0.57 35.78
CA PHE A 8 12.59 -0.14 35.20
C PHE A 8 12.43 -0.67 33.77
N ARG A 9 13.49 -0.62 32.96
CA ARG A 9 13.45 -1.13 31.59
C ARG A 9 13.18 -2.63 31.54
N ARG A 10 13.85 -3.43 32.39
CA ARG A 10 13.58 -4.87 32.52
C ARG A 10 12.16 -5.16 32.99
N PHE A 11 11.65 -4.38 33.93
CA PHE A 11 10.26 -4.50 34.40
C PHE A 11 9.27 -4.15 33.28
N ALA A 12 9.44 -3.02 32.60
CA ALA A 12 8.57 -2.59 31.50
C ALA A 12 8.56 -3.61 30.34
N GLU A 13 9.73 -4.10 29.94
CA GLU A 13 9.85 -5.15 28.91
C GLU A 13 9.18 -6.46 29.34
N ALA A 14 9.36 -6.87 30.61
CA ALA A 14 8.72 -8.06 31.14
C ALA A 14 7.20 -7.90 31.18
N THR A 15 6.69 -6.76 31.66
CA THR A 15 5.26 -6.46 31.73
C THR A 15 4.63 -6.40 30.34
N ALA A 16 5.26 -5.73 29.37
CA ALA A 16 4.80 -5.68 27.99
C ALA A 16 4.73 -7.08 27.36
N ARG A 17 5.77 -7.90 27.54
CA ARG A 17 5.81 -9.28 27.03
C ARG A 17 4.76 -10.18 27.67
N HIS A 18 4.47 -10.00 28.96
CA HIS A 18 3.43 -10.78 29.64
C HIS A 18 2.03 -10.30 29.27
N SER A 19 1.79 -8.99 29.17
CA SER A 19 0.48 -8.43 28.80
C SER A 19 -0.01 -8.88 27.42
N GLY A 20 0.90 -9.20 26.49
CA GLY A 20 0.54 -9.68 25.15
C GLY A 20 0.22 -11.18 25.05
N ARG A 21 0.36 -11.97 26.13
CA ARG A 21 0.15 -13.43 26.09
C ARG A 21 -1.32 -13.79 26.39
N PRO A 22 -1.94 -14.71 25.62
CA PRO A 22 -3.32 -15.18 25.87
C PRO A 22 -3.53 -15.73 27.28
N ALA A 23 -2.53 -16.39 27.87
CA ALA A 23 -2.59 -16.91 29.23
C ALA A 23 -2.76 -15.80 30.29
N THR A 24 -2.16 -14.62 30.06
CA THR A 24 -2.26 -13.48 30.98
C THR A 24 -3.64 -12.86 30.95
N PHE A 25 -4.26 -12.81 29.77
CA PHE A 25 -5.66 -12.40 29.62
C PHE A 25 -6.59 -13.36 30.37
N LEU A 26 -6.38 -14.67 30.26
CA LEU A 26 -7.17 -15.67 30.98
C LEU A 26 -7.02 -15.51 32.50
N CYS A 27 -5.81 -15.30 33.01
CA CYS A 27 -5.57 -15.02 34.42
C CYS A 27 -6.25 -13.72 34.89
N ALA A 28 -6.19 -12.65 34.10
CA ALA A 28 -6.87 -11.39 34.41
C ALA A 28 -8.40 -11.57 34.44
N ALA A 29 -8.95 -12.31 33.48
CA ALA A 29 -10.38 -12.64 33.44
C ALA A 29 -10.81 -13.45 34.68
N LEU A 30 -10.01 -14.43 35.10
CA LEU A 30 -10.28 -15.20 36.32
C LEU A 30 -10.26 -14.30 37.57
N ILE A 31 -9.34 -13.35 37.67
CA ILE A 31 -9.30 -12.39 38.78
C ILE A 31 -10.59 -11.55 38.81
N VAL A 32 -11.06 -11.08 37.66
CA VAL A 32 -12.33 -10.33 37.57
C VAL A 32 -13.52 -11.20 37.99
N VAL A 33 -13.55 -12.48 37.59
CA VAL A 33 -14.60 -13.42 37.98
C VAL A 33 -14.59 -13.67 39.49
N ILE A 34 -13.41 -13.88 40.10
CA ILE A 34 -13.28 -14.05 41.56
C ILE A 34 -13.74 -12.80 42.31
N TRP A 35 -13.38 -11.61 41.82
CA TRP A 35 -13.83 -10.35 42.40
C TRP A 35 -15.35 -10.15 42.24
N ALA A 36 -15.94 -10.53 41.11
CA ALA A 36 -17.39 -10.50 40.90
C ALA A 36 -18.10 -11.45 41.88
N ALA A 37 -17.53 -12.64 42.09
CA ALA A 37 -18.06 -13.64 43.01
C ALA A 37 -17.93 -13.24 44.50
N SER A 38 -17.04 -12.30 44.85
CA SER A 38 -16.97 -11.75 46.21
C SER A 38 -18.02 -10.68 46.47
N GLY A 39 -18.67 -10.12 45.43
CA GLY A 39 -19.70 -9.08 45.54
C GLY A 39 -20.85 -9.41 46.50
N PRO A 40 -21.44 -10.62 46.48
CA PRO A 40 -22.49 -11.03 47.41
C PRO A 40 -22.07 -11.05 48.90
N LEU A 41 -20.76 -11.19 49.20
CA LEU A 41 -20.26 -11.12 50.57
C LEU A 41 -20.18 -9.68 51.11
N PHE A 42 -20.18 -8.69 50.21
CA PHE A 42 -20.08 -7.27 50.53
C PHE A 42 -21.34 -6.48 50.13
N ASP A 43 -22.47 -7.18 49.92
CA ASP A 43 -23.75 -6.61 49.52
C ASP A 43 -23.69 -5.70 48.28
N PHE A 44 -22.69 -5.91 47.39
CA PHE A 44 -22.39 -5.03 46.27
C PHE A 44 -22.23 -3.54 46.65
N GLY A 45 -21.76 -3.27 47.87
CA GLY A 45 -21.67 -1.92 48.43
C GLY A 45 -20.64 -1.01 47.75
N ASP A 46 -20.68 0.28 48.10
CA ASP A 46 -19.85 1.32 47.49
C ASP A 46 -18.35 1.04 47.59
N THR A 47 -17.88 0.47 48.70
CA THR A 47 -16.47 0.10 48.88
C THR A 47 -16.03 -1.01 47.91
N TRP A 48 -16.90 -1.98 47.63
CA TRP A 48 -16.60 -3.06 46.70
C TRP A 48 -16.42 -2.52 45.27
N GLN A 49 -17.31 -1.63 44.82
CA GLN A 49 -17.20 -0.97 43.51
C GLN A 49 -16.02 0.01 43.43
N LEU A 50 -15.76 0.75 44.51
CA LEU A 50 -14.66 1.71 44.58
C LEU A 50 -13.31 1.03 44.37
N VAL A 51 -13.09 -0.14 44.97
CA VAL A 51 -11.81 -0.86 44.88
C VAL A 51 -11.45 -1.21 43.43
N ILE A 52 -12.40 -1.73 42.63
CA ILE A 52 -12.10 -2.08 41.24
C ILE A 52 -11.93 -0.83 40.36
N ASN A 53 -12.77 0.19 40.56
CA ASN A 53 -12.71 1.41 39.77
C ASN A 53 -11.40 2.18 40.03
N THR A 54 -11.05 2.39 41.30
CA THR A 54 -9.80 3.06 41.67
C THR A 54 -8.58 2.23 41.30
N GLY A 55 -8.59 0.92 41.57
CA GLY A 55 -7.47 0.03 41.25
C GLY A 55 -7.18 -0.05 39.76
N THR A 56 -8.22 -0.27 38.95
CA THR A 56 -8.08 -0.37 37.49
C THR A 56 -7.64 0.96 36.88
N THR A 57 -8.09 2.10 37.42
CA THR A 57 -7.67 3.42 36.96
C THR A 57 -6.17 3.65 37.19
N ILE A 58 -5.66 3.32 38.37
CA ILE A 58 -4.22 3.42 38.67
C ILE A 58 -3.42 2.49 37.76
N ILE A 59 -3.85 1.24 37.62
CA ILE A 59 -3.18 0.26 36.73
C ILE A 59 -3.16 0.76 35.30
N THR A 60 -4.29 1.27 34.80
CA THR A 60 -4.41 1.78 33.42
C THR A 60 -3.51 3.00 33.22
N PHE A 61 -3.48 3.93 34.17
CA PHE A 61 -2.58 5.08 34.12
C PHE A 61 -1.11 4.65 34.03
N LEU A 62 -0.69 3.72 34.87
CA LEU A 62 0.66 3.14 34.81
C LEU A 62 0.90 2.39 33.49
N MET A 63 -0.09 1.65 33.01
CA MET A 63 -0.02 0.89 31.77
C MET A 63 0.20 1.79 30.55
N VAL A 64 -0.45 2.95 30.49
CA VAL A 64 -0.22 3.94 29.42
C VAL A 64 1.25 4.34 29.35
N PHE A 65 1.88 4.67 30.48
CA PHE A 65 3.32 5.00 30.49
C PHE A 65 4.20 3.80 30.13
N LEU A 66 3.85 2.59 30.58
CA LEU A 66 4.60 1.38 30.23
C LEU A 66 4.51 1.06 28.74
N ILE A 67 3.32 1.16 28.16
CA ILE A 67 3.08 0.99 26.73
C ILE A 67 3.84 2.05 25.94
N GLN A 68 3.73 3.33 26.33
CA GLN A 68 4.44 4.43 25.67
C GLN A 68 5.96 4.23 25.71
N ASN A 69 6.52 3.78 26.84
CA ASN A 69 7.95 3.49 26.94
C ASN A 69 8.39 2.31 26.05
N SER A 70 7.59 1.25 25.96
CA SER A 70 7.87 0.13 25.05
C SER A 70 7.76 0.58 23.59
N GLN A 71 6.68 1.28 23.25
CA GLN A 71 6.41 1.77 21.90
C GLN A 71 7.49 2.76 21.44
N ASN A 72 7.89 3.72 22.27
CA ASN A 72 8.94 4.68 21.92
C ASN A 72 10.26 3.97 21.56
N ARG A 73 10.60 2.91 22.30
CA ARG A 73 11.80 2.12 22.01
C ARG A 73 11.67 1.28 20.76
N ASP A 74 10.51 0.66 20.55
CA ASP A 74 10.26 -0.18 19.37
C ASP A 74 10.25 0.67 18.09
N SER A 75 9.73 1.90 18.14
CA SER A 75 9.82 2.89 17.06
C SER A 75 11.28 3.25 16.74
N ALA A 76 12.10 3.56 17.75
CA ALA A 76 13.52 3.86 17.55
C ALA A 76 14.29 2.68 16.93
N ALA A 77 13.97 1.44 17.35
CA ALA A 77 14.58 0.25 16.77
C ALA A 77 14.13 -0.01 15.32
N LEU A 78 12.90 0.38 14.96
CA LEU A 78 12.41 0.31 13.59
C LEU A 78 13.12 1.32 12.69
N GLN A 79 13.31 2.57 13.15
CA GLN A 79 14.07 3.60 12.43
C GLN A 79 15.47 3.11 12.07
N ILE A 80 16.24 2.63 13.06
CA ILE A 80 17.60 2.11 12.83
C ILE A 80 17.64 0.99 11.77
N LYS A 81 16.64 0.10 11.78
CA LYS A 81 16.55 -0.99 10.80
C LYS A 81 16.23 -0.48 9.39
N LEU A 82 15.37 0.54 9.27
CA LEU A 82 15.06 1.19 8.00
C LEU A 82 16.26 1.95 7.46
N ASP A 83 17.00 2.66 8.33
CA ASP A 83 18.21 3.37 7.95
C ASP A 83 19.27 2.44 7.37
N GLU A 84 19.48 1.28 7.99
CA GLU A 84 20.42 0.28 7.48
C GLU A 84 19.95 -0.32 6.14
N LEU A 85 18.64 -0.51 5.94
CA LEU A 85 18.09 -0.94 4.64
C LEU A 85 18.28 0.11 3.54
N ILE A 86 18.02 1.39 3.84
CA ILE A 86 18.21 2.51 2.89
C ILE A 86 19.69 2.60 2.50
N ARG A 87 20.58 2.55 3.51
CA ARG A 87 22.03 2.57 3.31
C ARG A 87 22.51 1.38 2.48
N ALA A 88 21.99 0.18 2.70
CA ALA A 88 22.37 -1.02 1.97
C ALA A 88 21.83 -1.06 0.52
N THR A 89 20.73 -0.36 0.24
CA THR A 89 20.07 -0.37 -1.08
C THR A 89 20.54 0.74 -2.02
N ALA A 90 21.52 1.57 -1.62
CA ALA A 90 21.97 2.74 -2.37
C ALA A 90 20.82 3.70 -2.77
N ALA A 91 19.71 3.64 -2.03
CA ALA A 91 18.68 4.66 -2.08
C ALA A 91 19.31 5.95 -1.54
N HIS A 92 19.16 7.04 -2.28
CA HIS A 92 19.74 8.35 -1.99
C HIS A 92 19.79 8.65 -0.48
N ASN A 93 21.00 8.76 0.09
CA ASN A 93 21.24 9.09 1.51
C ASN A 93 20.54 10.38 1.97
N SER A 94 19.98 11.17 1.04
CA SER A 94 19.18 12.37 1.34
C SER A 94 17.85 12.08 2.05
N LEU A 95 17.48 10.81 2.26
CA LEU A 95 16.30 10.41 3.04
C LEU A 95 16.65 9.84 4.43
N LEU A 96 17.94 9.74 4.75
CA LEU A 96 18.39 9.33 6.08
C LEU A 96 18.12 10.51 7.03
N ASP A 97 17.56 10.25 8.21
CA ASP A 97 17.24 11.26 9.23
C ASP A 97 16.07 12.20 8.88
N LEU A 98 15.06 11.66 8.18
CA LEU A 98 13.83 12.40 7.80
C LEU A 98 12.93 12.75 8.99
N GLU A 99 13.13 12.11 10.14
CA GLU A 99 12.42 12.37 11.40
C GLU A 99 12.88 13.65 12.12
N ASP A 100 14.13 14.07 11.88
CA ASP A 100 14.79 15.18 12.59
C ASP A 100 14.84 16.46 11.75
N VAL A 101 14.37 16.43 10.49
CA VAL A 101 14.21 17.62 9.64
C VAL A 101 12.96 18.41 10.00
N ASP A 102 13.04 19.73 9.77
CA ASP A 102 11.92 20.63 9.96
C ASP A 102 10.74 20.31 9.01
N GLU A 103 9.53 20.65 9.45
CA GLU A 103 8.29 20.37 8.72
C GLU A 103 8.27 21.04 7.32
N GLU A 104 8.87 22.23 7.17
CA GLU A 104 8.92 22.93 5.87
C GLU A 104 9.78 22.17 4.86
N THR A 105 10.95 21.69 5.30
CA THR A 105 11.84 20.84 4.53
C THR A 105 11.19 19.50 4.21
N LEU A 106 10.48 18.89 5.16
CA LEU A 106 9.75 17.64 4.94
C LEU A 106 8.69 17.79 3.85
N GLU A 107 7.88 18.85 3.89
CA GLU A 107 6.86 19.08 2.85
C GLU A 107 7.49 19.42 1.49
N ARG A 108 8.63 20.13 1.45
CA ARG A 108 9.40 20.35 0.21
C ARG A 108 9.88 19.05 -0.42
N ILE A 109 10.41 18.13 0.38
CA ILE A 109 10.80 16.79 -0.09
C ILE A 109 9.57 16.07 -0.66
N ARG A 110 8.46 16.11 0.08
CA ARG A 110 7.19 15.48 -0.32
C ARG A 110 6.65 16.04 -1.65
N GLU A 111 6.69 17.35 -1.83
CA GLU A 111 6.32 18.01 -3.08
C GLU A 111 7.19 17.59 -4.26
N ASN A 112 8.51 17.49 -4.05
CA ASN A 112 9.42 17.05 -5.10
C ASN A 112 9.11 15.62 -5.55
N TYR A 113 8.81 14.71 -4.62
CA TYR A 113 8.36 13.35 -4.97
C TYR A 113 7.01 13.33 -5.69
N ARG A 114 6.04 14.15 -5.26
CA ARG A 114 4.76 14.30 -5.98
C ARG A 114 4.96 14.82 -7.40
N LYS A 115 5.87 15.77 -7.61
CA LYS A 115 6.24 16.29 -8.95
C LYS A 115 6.89 15.21 -9.80
N LEU A 116 7.83 14.43 -9.26
CA LEU A 116 8.46 13.32 -9.97
C LEU A 116 7.45 12.24 -10.37
N ALA A 117 6.51 11.91 -9.48
CA ALA A 117 5.45 10.95 -9.76
C ALA A 117 4.51 11.45 -10.88
N SER A 118 4.06 12.71 -10.81
CA SER A 118 3.18 13.29 -11.83
C SER A 118 3.86 13.44 -13.19
N GLN A 119 5.16 13.75 -13.22
CA GLN A 119 5.95 13.76 -14.45
C GLN A 119 6.01 12.38 -15.10
N ARG A 120 6.26 11.31 -14.31
CA ARG A 120 6.26 9.93 -14.82
C ARG A 120 4.90 9.51 -15.38
N GLU A 121 3.81 9.88 -14.70
CA GLU A 121 2.46 9.61 -15.19
C GLU A 121 2.15 10.35 -16.50
N GLN A 122 2.54 11.63 -16.60
CA GLN A 122 2.36 12.42 -17.82
C GLN A 122 3.19 11.86 -18.97
N GLN A 123 4.42 11.46 -18.70
CA GLN A 123 5.29 10.85 -19.70
C GLN A 123 4.72 9.51 -20.20
N ALA A 124 4.26 8.64 -19.30
CA ALA A 124 3.60 7.39 -19.66
C ALA A 124 2.32 7.63 -20.49
N ARG A 125 1.54 8.67 -20.17
CA ARG A 125 0.36 9.06 -20.96
C ARG A 125 0.72 9.56 -22.36
N ARG A 126 1.79 10.36 -22.48
CA ARG A 126 2.28 10.86 -23.78
C ARG A 126 2.78 9.71 -24.65
N GLU A 127 3.65 8.86 -24.10
CA GLU A 127 4.15 7.68 -24.80
C GLU A 127 3.00 6.73 -25.23
N GLY A 128 1.95 6.61 -24.42
CA GLY A 128 0.74 5.86 -24.78
C GLY A 128 -0.08 6.51 -25.89
N ALA A 129 -0.21 7.83 -25.88
CA ALA A 129 -0.92 8.58 -26.92
C ALA A 129 -0.19 8.54 -28.27
N ASP A 130 1.13 8.71 -28.25
CA ASP A 130 1.98 8.67 -29.45
C ASP A 130 1.91 7.29 -30.12
N ARG A 131 2.04 6.20 -29.35
CA ARG A 131 1.86 4.83 -29.87
C ARG A 131 0.46 4.56 -30.41
N GLN A 132 -0.56 5.23 -29.90
CA GLN A 132 -1.93 5.05 -30.35
C GLN A 132 -2.24 5.86 -31.62
N ALA A 133 -1.57 6.99 -31.80
CA ALA A 133 -1.61 7.76 -33.04
C ALA A 133 -0.91 7.01 -34.18
N GLU A 134 0.29 6.49 -33.93
CA GLU A 134 1.07 5.69 -34.89
C GLU A 134 0.26 4.47 -35.38
N LYS A 135 -0.34 3.69 -34.46
CA LYS A 135 -1.24 2.57 -34.82
C LYS A 135 -2.47 2.98 -35.62
N ARG A 136 -3.00 4.19 -35.42
CA ARG A 136 -4.17 4.68 -36.18
C ARG A 136 -3.78 5.10 -37.59
N GLU A 137 -2.59 5.67 -37.75
CA GLU A 137 -2.01 6.03 -39.04
C GLU A 137 -1.71 4.76 -39.85
N GLU A 138 -1.01 3.79 -39.25
CA GLU A 138 -0.76 2.47 -39.86
C GLU A 138 -2.06 1.75 -40.25
N ALA A 139 -3.08 1.78 -39.39
CA ALA A 139 -4.39 1.19 -39.69
C ALA A 139 -5.12 1.96 -40.81
N GLY A 140 -4.89 3.27 -40.93
CA GLY A 140 -5.42 4.11 -42.00
C GLY A 140 -4.80 3.76 -43.35
N GLU A 141 -3.47 3.71 -43.40
CA GLU A 141 -2.70 3.32 -44.60
C GLU A 141 -3.07 1.90 -45.05
N ALA A 142 -3.11 0.94 -44.13
CA ALA A 142 -3.52 -0.43 -44.45
C ALA A 142 -4.95 -0.51 -45.00
N CYS A 143 -5.87 0.32 -44.49
CA CYS A 143 -7.26 0.35 -44.98
C CYS A 143 -7.35 0.97 -46.39
N GLU A 144 -6.51 1.97 -46.68
CA GLU A 144 -6.41 2.58 -48.01
C GLU A 144 -5.82 1.61 -49.03
N GLU A 145 -4.74 0.91 -48.68
CA GLU A 145 -4.12 -0.13 -49.51
C GLU A 145 -5.11 -1.26 -49.83
N VAL A 146 -5.84 -1.77 -48.82
CA VAL A 146 -6.88 -2.79 -49.03
C VAL A 146 -7.98 -2.31 -49.97
N ARG A 147 -8.35 -1.02 -49.90
CA ARG A 147 -9.37 -0.43 -50.77
C ARG A 147 -8.90 -0.33 -52.21
N GLU A 148 -7.62 -0.01 -52.42
CA GLU A 148 -7.01 0.04 -53.74
C GLU A 148 -6.94 -1.36 -54.37
N ILE A 149 -6.51 -2.36 -53.60
CA ILE A 149 -6.51 -3.77 -54.03
C ILE A 149 -7.92 -4.26 -54.40
N ASP A 150 -8.95 -3.93 -53.60
CA ASP A 150 -10.34 -4.31 -53.91
C ASP A 150 -10.83 -3.66 -55.22
N ARG A 151 -10.40 -2.43 -55.51
CA ARG A 151 -10.70 -1.74 -56.76
C ARG A 151 -10.05 -2.44 -57.95
N GLU A 152 -8.76 -2.75 -57.87
CA GLU A 152 -8.02 -3.45 -58.93
C GLU A 152 -8.60 -4.85 -59.19
N LEU A 153 -8.98 -5.58 -58.14
CA LEU A 153 -9.62 -6.89 -58.26
C LEU A 153 -10.98 -6.82 -58.96
N LYS A 154 -11.78 -5.78 -58.68
CA LYS A 154 -13.06 -5.55 -59.35
C LYS A 154 -12.87 -5.23 -60.83
N GLU A 155 -11.91 -4.38 -61.17
CA GLU A 155 -11.58 -4.06 -62.56
C GLU A 155 -11.09 -5.30 -63.31
N ASN A 156 -10.15 -6.06 -62.75
CA ASN A 156 -9.66 -7.30 -63.35
C ASN A 156 -10.76 -8.36 -63.55
N ARG A 157 -11.69 -8.48 -62.60
CA ARG A 157 -12.82 -9.41 -62.72
C ARG A 157 -13.78 -8.97 -63.83
N ALA A 158 -14.05 -7.68 -63.96
CA ALA A 158 -14.88 -7.13 -65.05
C ALA A 158 -14.24 -7.38 -66.43
N THR A 159 -12.93 -7.14 -66.56
CA THR A 159 -12.19 -7.40 -67.80
C THR A 159 -12.26 -8.88 -68.20
N ARG A 160 -12.03 -9.79 -67.25
CA ARG A 160 -12.12 -11.24 -67.51
C ARG A 160 -13.53 -11.71 -67.89
N ALA A 161 -14.58 -11.08 -67.35
CA ALA A 161 -15.96 -11.39 -67.72
C ALA A 161 -16.25 -10.99 -69.17
N CYS A 162 -15.86 -9.78 -69.60
CA CYS A 162 -16.00 -9.33 -70.98
C CYS A 162 -15.21 -10.21 -71.97
N GLU A 163 -13.98 -10.62 -71.61
CA GLU A 163 -13.20 -11.55 -72.43
C GLU A 163 -13.85 -12.94 -72.53
N GLY A 164 -14.47 -13.42 -71.46
CA GLY A 164 -15.20 -14.68 -71.42
C GLY A 164 -16.45 -14.66 -72.30
N GLU A 165 -17.25 -13.59 -72.25
CA GLU A 165 -18.43 -13.41 -73.12
C GLU A 165 -18.03 -13.35 -74.60
N ALA A 166 -16.98 -12.58 -74.94
CA ALA A 166 -16.50 -12.47 -76.31
C ALA A 166 -16.00 -13.81 -76.89
N LYS A 167 -15.31 -14.63 -76.07
CA LYS A 167 -14.88 -15.97 -76.48
C LYS A 167 -16.05 -16.96 -76.61
N GLY A 168 -17.04 -16.88 -75.72
CA GLY A 168 -18.25 -17.71 -75.79
C GLY A 168 -19.08 -17.42 -77.04
N GLU A 169 -19.23 -16.15 -77.42
CA GLU A 169 -19.97 -15.76 -78.62
C GLU A 169 -19.24 -16.17 -79.92
N ALA A 170 -17.91 -16.11 -79.93
CA ALA A 170 -17.09 -16.59 -81.05
C ALA A 170 -17.17 -18.12 -81.22
N ALA A 171 -17.25 -18.89 -80.12
CA ALA A 171 -17.38 -20.35 -80.16
C ALA A 171 -18.79 -20.84 -80.55
N ALA A 172 -19.84 -20.02 -80.33
CA ALA A 172 -21.21 -20.35 -80.73
C ALA A 172 -21.51 -20.05 -82.21
N LYS A 173 -20.64 -19.29 -82.89
CA LYS A 173 -20.77 -18.88 -84.30
C LYS A 173 -19.85 -19.65 -85.26
N GLY A 174 -19.04 -20.60 -84.77
CA GLY A 174 -18.20 -21.50 -85.56
C GLY A 174 -18.70 -22.93 -85.51
#